data_AF-A0A943CCH4-F1
#
_entry.id   AF-A0A943CCH4-F1
#
_cell.length_a   1.000
_cell.length_b   1.000
_cell.length_c   1.000
_cell.angle_alpha   90.00
_cell.angle_beta   90.00
_cell.angle_gamma   90.00
#
_symmetry.space_group_name_H-M   'P 1'
#
loop_
_entity.id
_entity.type
_entity.pdbx_description
1 polymer ?
#
loop_
_entity_poly.entity_id
_entity_poly.type
_entity_poly.pdbx_seq_one_letter_code
_entity_poly.pdbx_strand_id
1 'polypeptide(L)'
;MEYKEVAELAEQENVCLIVKGVCEEYFFHALQSILDYSNFQLVVQAVLPNYLQLFRQEYQEMLDVYKSAVEIIIFTRNTMILRGVEIQHNAYGLARDMIESNSIIQLMNITNTKEMKDIPAILVAAGPSLDKNVEDLKKARGKAFLMAVDTSLNTVLEHGIIPDMTMSIDSRKPLNLFKKPEFENIPIALSMNSNKEVVKKNHARHFYEIDDQSYINGIIEKMGKKSMQLPTGGSVANNALSLLYEMGFRTIILVGQDLAYPGGVEHTEAAYGKGNDKVDTKKKNYIEVEDNFGNMVMTETNMNIYRKWIENYIAAYDDLNVINATEGGAKIAGTEFITLSEAIRRYCKKDFDTKKILDIEQYFTEEERKQFISEIRKMPEKIDEFGQLIRENQKLYKKVGSLNGKGKVNSLQMKKAMNEIATYNEKIEDSLVNRMVQAYITTTDYEILGEALKYKENESVLKLVNDFVEQGQKLLNAYQDAIPQLKKDMPLILEDFS
;
A
#
# COMPACT_ATOMS: atom_id res chain seq x y z
N MET A 1 -20.84 -14.02 -34.24
CA MET A 1 -19.79 -14.35 -33.27
C MET A 1 -20.21 -15.65 -32.64
N GLU A 2 -19.58 -16.75 -33.05
CA GLU A 2 -19.92 -18.08 -32.51
C GLU A 2 -19.43 -18.14 -31.06
N TYR A 3 -20.13 -18.86 -30.17
CA TYR A 3 -19.77 -18.99 -28.74
C TYR A 3 -18.30 -19.40 -28.52
N LYS A 4 -17.72 -20.12 -29.49
CA LYS A 4 -16.32 -20.55 -29.49
C LYS A 4 -15.34 -19.38 -29.54
N GLU A 5 -15.65 -18.32 -30.30
CA GLU A 5 -14.78 -17.14 -30.43
C GLU A 5 -14.73 -16.32 -29.13
N VAL A 6 -15.84 -16.26 -28.38
CA VAL A 6 -15.88 -15.57 -27.07
C VAL A 6 -15.10 -16.35 -26.01
N ALA A 7 -15.20 -17.68 -26.01
CA ALA A 7 -14.42 -18.53 -25.12
C ALA A 7 -12.92 -18.43 -25.41
N GLU A 8 -12.52 -18.46 -26.68
CA GLU A 8 -11.12 -18.28 -27.08
C GLU A 8 -10.58 -16.89 -26.68
N LEU A 9 -11.41 -15.85 -26.71
CA LEU A 9 -11.03 -14.50 -26.26
C LEU A 9 -10.93 -14.42 -24.72
N ALA A 10 -11.82 -15.10 -24.01
CA ALA A 10 -11.81 -15.19 -22.54
C ALA A 10 -10.58 -15.90 -21.97
N GLU A 11 -9.95 -16.78 -22.76
CA GLU A 11 -8.76 -17.54 -22.37
C GLU A 11 -7.45 -16.75 -22.58
N GLN A 12 -7.51 -15.55 -23.16
CA GLN A 12 -6.32 -14.72 -23.35
C GLN A 12 -5.84 -14.13 -22.02
N GLU A 13 -4.53 -14.20 -21.76
CA GLU A 13 -3.91 -13.69 -20.52
C GLU A 13 -4.16 -12.19 -20.28
N ASN A 14 -4.40 -11.43 -21.34
CA ASN A 14 -4.68 -10.00 -21.30
C ASN A 14 -6.18 -9.66 -21.30
N VAL A 15 -7.05 -10.64 -21.07
CA VAL A 15 -8.50 -10.45 -20.97
C VAL A 15 -8.97 -10.86 -19.58
N CYS A 16 -9.57 -9.91 -18.86
CA CYS A 16 -10.25 -10.16 -17.60
C CYS A 16 -11.78 -10.06 -17.82
N LEU A 17 -12.50 -11.16 -17.56
CA LEU A 17 -13.96 -11.17 -17.61
C LEU A 17 -14.54 -11.05 -16.22
N ILE A 18 -15.34 -10.00 -16.03
CA ILE A 18 -16.07 -9.72 -14.80
C ILE A 18 -17.56 -9.80 -15.10
N VAL A 19 -18.28 -10.66 -14.37
CA VAL A 19 -19.69 -10.96 -14.61
C VAL A 19 -20.49 -10.76 -13.33
N LYS A 20 -21.54 -9.94 -13.42
CA LYS A 20 -22.45 -9.64 -12.32
C LYS A 20 -23.06 -10.93 -11.76
N GLY A 21 -22.98 -11.13 -10.44
CA GLY A 21 -23.46 -12.32 -9.72
C GLY A 21 -22.61 -13.57 -9.89
N VAL A 22 -21.42 -13.47 -10.50
CA VAL A 22 -20.49 -14.60 -10.69
C VAL A 22 -19.09 -14.29 -10.15
N CYS A 23 -18.56 -13.12 -10.49
CA CYS A 23 -17.18 -12.72 -10.15
C CYS A 23 -17.00 -11.19 -10.10
N GLU A 24 -18.07 -10.45 -9.77
CA GLU A 24 -18.07 -8.98 -9.71
C GLU A 24 -17.18 -8.41 -8.61
N GLU A 25 -17.02 -9.19 -7.54
CA GLU A 25 -16.19 -8.93 -6.38
C GLU A 25 -14.71 -8.69 -6.77
N TYR A 26 -14.22 -9.32 -7.85
CA TYR A 26 -12.84 -9.18 -8.31
C TYR A 26 -12.59 -7.91 -9.12
N PHE A 27 -13.63 -7.15 -9.51
CA PHE A 27 -13.47 -6.01 -10.41
C PHE A 27 -12.49 -4.96 -9.87
N PHE A 28 -12.62 -4.62 -8.59
CA PHE A 28 -11.75 -3.64 -7.96
C PHE A 28 -10.30 -4.10 -7.92
N HIS A 29 -10.05 -5.36 -7.53
CA HIS A 29 -8.70 -5.92 -7.50
C HIS A 29 -8.09 -6.04 -8.90
N ALA A 30 -8.87 -6.42 -9.91
CA ALA A 30 -8.42 -6.43 -11.30
C ALA A 30 -7.94 -5.03 -11.72
N LEU A 31 -8.72 -3.98 -11.43
CA LEU A 31 -8.32 -2.61 -11.69
C LEU A 31 -7.05 -2.21 -10.94
N GLN A 32 -6.91 -2.57 -9.66
CA GLN A 32 -5.69 -2.28 -8.90
C GLN A 32 -4.44 -3.00 -9.43
N SER A 33 -4.61 -4.16 -10.06
CA SER A 33 -3.51 -4.94 -10.63
C SER A 33 -3.09 -4.47 -12.03
N ILE A 34 -4.00 -3.83 -12.78
CA ILE A 34 -3.79 -3.43 -14.17
C ILE A 34 -3.49 -1.94 -14.29
N LEU A 35 -4.10 -1.11 -13.44
CA LEU A 35 -3.98 0.34 -13.52
C LEU A 35 -2.86 0.87 -12.64
N ASP A 36 -2.06 1.75 -13.23
CA ASP A 36 -1.06 2.54 -12.54
C ASP A 36 -0.99 3.96 -13.11
N TYR A 37 -0.02 4.75 -12.65
CA TYR A 37 0.11 6.13 -13.14
C TYR A 37 0.51 6.22 -14.62
N SER A 38 1.15 5.19 -15.17
CA SER A 38 1.61 5.16 -16.57
C SER A 38 0.47 4.95 -17.57
N ASN A 39 -0.66 4.38 -17.14
CA ASN A 39 -1.70 3.93 -18.05
C ASN A 39 -3.13 4.37 -17.71
N PHE A 40 -3.42 4.90 -16.50
CA PHE A 40 -4.80 5.17 -16.10
C PHE A 40 -5.56 6.17 -17.01
N GLN A 41 -4.86 7.05 -17.74
CA GLN A 41 -5.50 7.96 -18.71
C GLN A 41 -5.65 7.35 -20.12
N LEU A 42 -4.99 6.22 -20.38
CA LEU A 42 -5.08 5.49 -21.65
C LEU A 42 -6.23 4.47 -21.66
N VAL A 43 -6.95 4.33 -20.55
CA VAL A 43 -8.07 3.40 -20.43
C VAL A 43 -9.22 3.88 -21.30
N VAL A 44 -9.56 3.08 -22.32
CA VAL A 44 -10.71 3.31 -23.18
C VAL A 44 -11.92 2.57 -22.60
N GLN A 45 -12.93 3.34 -22.20
CA GLN A 45 -14.21 2.79 -21.76
C GLN A 45 -15.16 2.70 -22.96
N ALA A 46 -15.54 1.48 -23.33
CA ALA A 46 -16.50 1.22 -24.39
C ALA A 46 -17.76 0.57 -23.79
N VAL A 47 -18.93 1.08 -24.17
CA VAL A 47 -20.21 0.55 -23.74
C VAL A 47 -21.01 0.10 -24.95
N LEU A 48 -21.56 -1.11 -24.89
CA LEU A 48 -22.37 -1.65 -25.97
C LEU A 48 -23.65 -0.80 -26.17
N PRO A 49 -24.16 -0.69 -27.41
CA PRO A 49 -25.39 0.05 -27.69
C PRO A 49 -26.55 -0.37 -26.78
N ASN A 50 -27.34 0.60 -26.32
CA ASN A 50 -28.49 0.46 -25.40
C ASN A 50 -28.17 0.06 -23.95
N TYR A 51 -26.94 -0.39 -23.62
CA TYR A 51 -26.61 -0.79 -22.24
C TYR A 51 -26.66 0.39 -21.26
N LEU A 52 -26.28 1.59 -21.68
CA LEU A 52 -26.40 2.80 -20.84
C LEU A 52 -27.83 3.13 -20.44
N GLN A 53 -28.82 2.71 -21.23
CA GLN A 53 -30.24 2.92 -20.93
C GLN A 53 -30.79 1.81 -20.03
N LEU A 54 -30.41 0.56 -20.31
CA LEU A 54 -30.91 -0.62 -19.61
C LEU A 54 -30.24 -0.85 -18.24
N PHE A 55 -28.94 -0.55 -18.13
CA PHE A 55 -28.07 -0.85 -16.99
C PHE A 55 -27.40 0.41 -16.46
N ARG A 56 -28.16 1.50 -16.39
CA ARG A 56 -27.65 2.81 -16.00
C ARG A 56 -27.02 2.79 -14.60
N GLN A 57 -27.65 2.07 -13.67
CA GLN A 57 -27.18 1.98 -12.29
C GLN A 57 -25.87 1.18 -12.22
N GLU A 58 -25.84 -0.01 -12.83
CA GLU A 58 -24.65 -0.86 -12.86
C GLU A 58 -23.46 -0.17 -13.54
N TYR A 59 -23.73 0.57 -14.62
CA TYR A 59 -22.70 1.36 -15.27
C TYR A 59 -22.14 2.44 -14.35
N GLN A 60 -23.00 3.11 -13.58
CA GLN A 60 -22.56 4.12 -12.61
C GLN A 60 -21.74 3.50 -11.48
N GLU A 61 -22.17 2.35 -10.95
CA GLU A 61 -21.43 1.59 -9.92
C GLU A 61 -20.03 1.20 -10.43
N MET A 62 -19.94 0.70 -11.66
CA MET A 62 -18.65 0.38 -12.32
C MET A 62 -17.75 1.61 -12.42
N LEU A 63 -18.29 2.75 -12.87
CA LEU A 63 -17.54 4.01 -12.96
C LEU A 63 -17.05 4.50 -11.59
N ASP A 64 -17.83 4.30 -10.53
CA ASP A 64 -17.45 4.70 -9.18
C ASP A 64 -16.30 3.84 -8.63
N VAL A 65 -16.29 2.54 -8.91
CA VAL A 65 -15.16 1.64 -8.59
C VAL A 65 -13.90 2.05 -9.37
N TYR A 66 -14.04 2.30 -10.67
CA TYR A 66 -12.93 2.79 -11.50
C TYR A 66 -12.35 4.11 -10.98
N LYS A 67 -13.21 5.08 -10.67
CA LYS A 67 -12.80 6.37 -10.11
C LYS A 67 -12.06 6.19 -8.78
N SER A 68 -12.52 5.27 -7.93
CA SER A 68 -11.87 4.97 -6.65
C SER A 68 -10.46 4.38 -6.84
N ALA A 69 -10.27 3.50 -7.83
CA ALA A 69 -8.94 3.00 -8.19
C ALA A 69 -8.00 4.13 -8.66
N VAL A 70 -8.50 5.03 -9.51
CA VAL A 70 -7.73 6.21 -9.97
C VAL A 70 -7.39 7.17 -8.82
N GLU A 71 -8.33 7.42 -7.89
CA GLU A 71 -8.10 8.25 -6.70
C GLU A 71 -6.94 7.70 -5.86
N ILE A 72 -6.83 6.38 -5.69
CA ILE A 72 -5.72 5.71 -5.00
C ILE A 72 -4.39 5.90 -5.74
N ILE A 73 -4.37 5.72 -7.06
CA ILE A 73 -3.15 5.92 -7.87
C ILE A 73 -2.61 7.34 -7.68
N ILE A 74 -3.47 8.35 -7.74
CA ILE A 74 -3.10 9.76 -7.54
C ILE A 74 -2.64 10.02 -6.10
N PHE A 75 -3.32 9.43 -5.12
CA PHE A 75 -2.96 9.55 -3.70
C PHE A 75 -1.57 8.96 -3.42
N THR A 76 -1.29 7.76 -3.93
CA THR A 76 0.01 7.07 -3.80
C THR A 76 1.12 7.88 -4.47
N ARG A 77 0.90 8.36 -5.70
CA ARG A 77 1.84 9.24 -6.40
C ARG A 77 2.20 10.47 -5.56
N ASN A 78 1.20 11.18 -5.03
CA ASN A 78 1.44 12.38 -4.24
C ASN A 78 2.27 12.09 -3.00
N THR A 79 2.03 10.95 -2.35
CA THR A 79 2.83 10.49 -1.22
C THR A 79 4.28 10.22 -1.62
N MET A 80 4.50 9.51 -2.74
CA MET A 80 5.84 9.21 -3.24
C MET A 80 6.62 10.47 -3.62
N ILE A 81 6.00 11.45 -4.28
CA ILE A 81 6.64 12.73 -4.62
C ILE A 81 7.05 13.49 -3.37
N LEU A 82 6.20 13.54 -2.34
CA LEU A 82 6.43 14.32 -1.14
C LEU A 82 7.35 13.63 -0.12
N ARG A 83 7.38 12.30 -0.10
CA ARG A 83 7.97 11.51 0.99
C ARG A 83 8.86 10.34 0.55
N GLY A 84 9.04 10.09 -0.75
CA GLY A 84 9.76 8.91 -1.25
C GLY A 84 11.15 8.72 -0.64
N VAL A 85 11.96 9.78 -0.58
CA VAL A 85 13.31 9.73 0.01
C VAL A 85 13.27 9.40 1.51
N GLU A 86 12.31 9.95 2.24
CA GLU A 86 12.15 9.67 3.67
C GLU A 86 11.71 8.23 3.92
N ILE A 87 10.73 7.74 3.15
CA ILE A 87 10.27 6.34 3.18
C ILE A 87 11.46 5.41 2.99
N GLN A 88 12.34 5.74 2.03
CA GLN A 88 13.54 4.96 1.78
C GLN A 88 14.56 5.03 2.93
N HIS A 89 14.79 6.19 3.54
CA HIS A 89 15.66 6.31 4.71
C HIS A 89 15.16 5.53 5.93
N ASN A 90 13.84 5.41 6.07
CA ASN A 90 13.24 4.53 7.06
C ASN A 90 13.48 3.06 6.72
N ALA A 91 13.27 2.66 5.46
CA ALA A 91 13.55 1.29 5.01
C ALA A 91 15.00 0.87 5.26
N TYR A 92 15.96 1.79 5.10
CA TYR A 92 17.36 1.55 5.46
C TYR A 92 17.54 1.25 6.95
N GLY A 93 17.00 2.11 7.83
CA GLY A 93 17.13 1.95 9.27
C GLY A 93 16.31 0.79 9.86
N LEU A 94 15.31 0.30 9.14
CA LEU A 94 14.51 -0.87 9.52
C LEU A 94 15.12 -2.18 9.00
N ALA A 95 16.02 -2.14 8.01
CA ALA A 95 16.48 -3.35 7.33
C ALA A 95 17.20 -4.34 8.27
N ARG A 96 17.98 -3.83 9.24
CA ARG A 96 18.67 -4.68 10.22
C ARG A 96 17.70 -5.39 11.14
N ASP A 97 16.76 -4.65 11.71
CA ASP A 97 15.72 -5.21 12.57
C ASP A 97 14.84 -6.21 11.80
N MET A 98 14.49 -5.90 10.54
CA MET A 98 13.68 -6.76 9.68
C MET A 98 14.32 -8.13 9.42
N ILE A 99 15.61 -8.21 9.11
CA ILE A 99 16.26 -9.51 8.92
C ILE A 99 16.41 -10.31 10.22
N GLU A 100 16.36 -9.64 11.38
CA GLU A 100 16.37 -10.25 12.71
C GLU A 100 14.96 -10.54 13.26
N SER A 101 13.92 -10.26 12.46
CA SER A 101 12.52 -10.29 12.90
C SER A 101 11.66 -11.29 12.11
N ASN A 102 10.34 -11.15 12.22
CA ASN A 102 9.34 -11.94 11.53
C ASN A 102 8.81 -11.22 10.27
N SER A 103 8.18 -11.98 9.38
CA SER A 103 7.45 -11.46 8.23
C SER A 103 5.95 -11.67 8.41
N ILE A 104 5.12 -10.76 7.88
CA ILE A 104 3.66 -10.95 7.87
C ILE A 104 3.23 -12.21 7.10
N ILE A 105 4.06 -12.74 6.19
CA ILE A 105 3.78 -14.02 5.51
C ILE A 105 3.61 -15.16 6.51
N GLN A 106 4.37 -15.13 7.61
CA GLN A 106 4.29 -16.17 8.63
C GLN A 106 2.96 -16.11 9.40
N LEU A 107 2.24 -15.00 9.29
CA LEU A 107 0.92 -14.80 9.88
C LEU A 107 -0.22 -15.27 8.97
N MET A 108 0.03 -15.59 7.70
CA MET A 108 -1.04 -15.99 6.78
C MET A 108 -1.73 -17.27 7.24
N ASN A 109 -3.07 -17.24 7.28
CA ASN A 109 -3.94 -18.37 7.64
C ASN A 109 -3.59 -19.04 8.98
N ILE A 110 -2.95 -18.33 9.92
CA ILE A 110 -2.62 -18.87 11.25
C ILE A 110 -3.87 -19.29 12.05
N THR A 111 -5.03 -18.78 11.68
CA THR A 111 -6.32 -19.14 12.28
C THR A 111 -6.96 -20.39 11.66
N ASN A 112 -6.35 -21.01 10.64
CA ASN A 112 -6.88 -22.21 9.96
C ASN A 112 -6.68 -23.51 10.78
N THR A 113 -6.83 -23.41 12.09
CA THR A 113 -6.84 -24.55 13.01
C THR A 113 -8.24 -24.73 13.58
N LYS A 114 -8.60 -25.94 14.00
CA LYS A 114 -9.92 -26.22 14.57
C LYS A 114 -10.23 -25.39 15.81
N GLU A 115 -9.20 -25.05 16.59
CA GLU A 115 -9.30 -24.26 17.82
C GLU A 115 -9.55 -22.78 17.54
N MET A 116 -9.01 -22.29 16.42
CA MET A 116 -9.04 -20.89 16.02
C MET A 116 -10.16 -20.52 15.06
N LYS A 117 -10.78 -21.53 14.46
CA LYS A 117 -11.94 -21.36 13.61
C LYS A 117 -13.04 -20.59 14.37
N ASP A 118 -13.62 -19.60 13.71
CA ASP A 118 -14.69 -18.72 14.23
C ASP A 118 -14.27 -17.78 15.37
N ILE A 119 -12.99 -17.65 15.73
CA ILE A 119 -12.54 -16.56 16.59
C ILE A 119 -12.66 -15.25 15.80
N PRO A 120 -13.36 -14.22 16.30
CA PRO A 120 -13.40 -12.93 15.63
C PRO A 120 -12.13 -12.13 15.89
N ALA A 121 -11.81 -11.20 14.99
CA ALA A 121 -10.88 -10.12 15.27
C ALA A 121 -11.64 -8.83 15.57
N ILE A 122 -11.07 -7.97 16.41
CA ILE A 122 -11.53 -6.61 16.66
C ILE A 122 -10.42 -5.67 16.20
N LEU A 123 -10.73 -4.85 15.19
CA LEU A 123 -9.86 -3.78 14.72
C LEU A 123 -10.25 -2.47 15.40
N VAL A 124 -9.36 -1.95 16.25
CA VAL A 124 -9.53 -0.70 16.96
C VAL A 124 -8.82 0.41 16.20
N ALA A 125 -9.60 1.38 15.72
CA ALA A 125 -9.13 2.61 15.09
C ALA A 125 -9.28 3.83 16.02
N ALA A 126 -8.71 4.97 15.64
CA ALA A 126 -8.54 6.13 16.52
C ALA A 126 -9.58 7.25 16.32
N GLY A 127 -10.75 6.90 15.81
CA GLY A 127 -11.83 7.86 15.62
C GLY A 127 -12.49 8.25 16.95
N PRO A 128 -13.10 9.46 17.04
CA PRO A 128 -13.65 9.99 18.28
C PRO A 128 -14.71 9.11 18.96
N SER A 129 -15.38 8.22 18.22
CA SER A 129 -16.39 7.33 18.79
C SER A 129 -15.82 6.26 19.72
N LEU A 130 -14.51 5.97 19.63
CA LEU A 130 -13.85 4.96 20.47
C LEU A 130 -14.06 5.25 21.96
N ASP A 131 -13.96 6.51 22.37
CA ASP A 131 -14.06 6.93 23.78
C ASP A 131 -15.40 6.55 24.42
N LYS A 132 -16.47 6.39 23.62
CA LYS A 132 -17.79 5.99 24.11
C LYS A 132 -17.85 4.53 24.57
N ASN A 133 -17.11 3.66 23.87
CA ASN A 133 -17.29 2.21 23.93
C ASN A 133 -16.01 1.45 24.30
N VAL A 134 -14.87 2.13 24.48
CA VAL A 134 -13.57 1.50 24.73
C VAL A 134 -13.60 0.51 25.90
N GLU A 135 -14.35 0.80 26.97
CA GLU A 135 -14.50 -0.07 28.13
C GLU A 135 -15.12 -1.44 27.81
N ASP A 136 -15.99 -1.52 26.80
CA ASP A 136 -16.61 -2.78 26.39
C ASP A 136 -15.59 -3.78 25.82
N LEU A 137 -14.45 -3.31 25.30
CA LEU A 137 -13.37 -4.17 24.80
C LEU A 137 -12.82 -5.11 25.87
N LYS A 138 -12.92 -4.74 27.16
CA LYS A 138 -12.55 -5.62 28.28
C LYS A 138 -13.31 -6.95 28.26
N LYS A 139 -14.56 -6.94 27.77
CA LYS A 139 -15.42 -8.13 27.66
C LYS A 139 -14.97 -9.09 26.55
N ALA A 140 -14.21 -8.61 25.57
CA ALA A 140 -13.69 -9.39 24.46
C ALA A 140 -12.34 -10.05 24.74
N ARG A 141 -11.66 -9.66 25.84
CA ARG A 141 -10.32 -10.15 26.18
C ARG A 141 -10.32 -11.68 26.28
N GLY A 142 -9.38 -12.31 25.57
CA GLY A 142 -9.25 -13.77 25.52
C GLY A 142 -10.41 -14.46 24.80
N LYS A 143 -11.20 -13.73 23.99
CA LYS A 143 -12.30 -14.27 23.17
C LYS A 143 -12.35 -13.72 21.74
N ALA A 144 -11.46 -12.78 21.44
CA ALA A 144 -11.24 -12.18 20.14
C ALA A 144 -9.78 -11.78 20.02
N PHE A 145 -9.26 -11.73 18.79
CA PHE A 145 -7.96 -11.13 18.50
C PHE A 145 -8.11 -9.61 18.43
N LEU A 146 -7.44 -8.87 19.31
CA LEU A 146 -7.54 -7.42 19.39
C LEU A 146 -6.35 -6.75 18.69
N MET A 147 -6.59 -6.13 17.53
CA MET A 147 -5.59 -5.33 16.83
C MET A 147 -5.90 -3.84 16.98
N ALA A 148 -5.00 -3.08 17.61
CA ALA A 148 -5.13 -1.63 17.73
C ALA A 148 -4.14 -0.91 16.82
N VAL A 149 -4.62 0.00 15.97
CA VAL A 149 -3.71 0.81 15.13
C VAL A 149 -2.94 1.81 15.99
N ASP A 150 -1.78 2.25 15.51
CA ASP A 150 -0.85 3.17 16.19
C ASP A 150 -1.52 4.34 16.94
N THR A 151 -2.48 4.98 16.31
CA THR A 151 -3.17 6.18 16.80
C THR A 151 -4.18 5.89 17.90
N SER A 152 -4.67 4.65 18.01
CA SER A 152 -5.60 4.19 19.05
C SER A 152 -4.90 3.55 20.24
N LEU A 153 -3.60 3.24 20.10
CA LEU A 153 -2.83 2.46 21.06
C LEU A 153 -2.83 3.08 22.46
N ASN A 154 -2.51 4.38 22.56
CA ASN A 154 -2.53 5.07 23.85
C ASN A 154 -3.92 5.03 24.51
N THR A 155 -4.99 5.19 23.72
CA THR A 155 -6.38 5.20 24.21
C THR A 155 -6.75 3.86 24.83
N VAL A 156 -6.49 2.75 24.14
CA VAL A 156 -6.81 1.41 24.70
C VAL A 156 -5.96 1.10 25.93
N LEU A 157 -4.68 1.46 25.93
CA LEU A 157 -3.79 1.24 27.06
C LEU A 157 -4.18 2.07 28.30
N GLU A 158 -4.66 3.31 28.12
CA GLU A 158 -5.18 4.14 29.22
C GLU A 158 -6.38 3.53 29.92
N HIS A 159 -7.17 2.72 29.21
CA HIS A 159 -8.31 2.00 29.75
C HIS A 159 -7.91 0.59 30.24
N GLY A 160 -6.62 0.25 30.26
CA GLY A 160 -6.11 -1.05 30.73
C GLY A 160 -6.38 -2.20 29.75
N ILE A 161 -6.60 -1.89 28.48
CA ILE A 161 -6.81 -2.87 27.41
C ILE A 161 -5.49 -3.03 26.65
N ILE A 162 -4.89 -4.21 26.75
CA ILE A 162 -3.67 -4.56 26.04
C ILE A 162 -4.07 -5.26 24.73
N PRO A 163 -3.82 -4.66 23.56
CA PRO A 163 -4.05 -5.32 22.29
C PRO A 163 -3.09 -6.50 22.11
N ASP A 164 -3.55 -7.47 21.33
CA ASP A 164 -2.81 -8.65 20.93
C ASP A 164 -1.70 -8.34 19.93
N MET A 165 -1.94 -7.32 19.09
CA MET A 165 -0.97 -6.77 18.15
C MET A 165 -1.30 -5.31 17.86
N THR A 166 -0.30 -4.51 17.53
CA THR A 166 -0.48 -3.17 16.97
C THR A 166 0.08 -3.09 15.55
N MET A 167 -0.26 -2.04 14.82
CA MET A 167 0.25 -1.81 13.47
C MET A 167 0.62 -0.34 13.27
N SER A 168 1.74 -0.10 12.58
CA SER A 168 2.21 1.22 12.17
C SER A 168 2.82 1.14 10.77
N ILE A 169 2.41 2.03 9.87
CA ILE A 169 2.86 2.06 8.46
C ILE A 169 3.22 3.47 7.95
N ASP A 170 3.23 4.49 8.81
CA ASP A 170 3.51 5.87 8.36
C ASP A 170 4.91 6.31 8.78
N SER A 171 5.63 6.88 7.83
CA SER A 171 7.04 7.28 7.93
C SER A 171 7.30 8.33 9.00
N ARG A 172 6.27 9.08 9.43
CA ARG A 172 6.38 10.20 10.39
C ARG A 172 5.55 10.00 11.65
N LYS A 173 5.13 8.77 11.97
CA LYS A 173 4.30 8.57 13.16
C LYS A 173 5.01 9.09 14.41
N PRO A 174 4.38 10.01 15.16
CA PRO A 174 5.05 10.65 16.27
C PRO A 174 5.21 9.66 17.42
N LEU A 175 6.39 9.67 18.05
CA LEU A 175 6.76 8.70 19.10
C LEU A 175 5.94 8.83 20.39
N ASN A 176 5.11 9.88 20.52
CA ASN A 176 4.18 10.05 21.63
C ASN A 176 2.98 9.09 21.55
N LEU A 177 2.67 8.54 20.37
CA LEU A 177 1.67 7.47 20.21
C LEU A 177 2.12 6.14 20.84
N PHE A 178 3.43 6.02 21.09
CA PHE A 178 4.10 4.84 21.64
C PHE A 178 4.77 5.17 22.99
N LYS A 179 4.08 5.92 23.86
CA LYS A 179 4.65 6.44 25.13
C LYS A 179 4.36 5.55 26.34
N LYS A 180 3.42 4.62 26.22
CA LYS A 180 2.97 3.76 27.32
C LYS A 180 3.95 2.60 27.51
N PRO A 181 4.39 2.28 28.74
CA PRO A 181 5.35 1.19 28.98
C PRO A 181 4.88 -0.16 28.44
N GLU A 182 3.58 -0.42 28.43
CA GLU A 182 2.99 -1.64 27.91
C GLU A 182 3.31 -1.87 26.43
N PHE A 183 3.53 -0.80 25.66
CA PHE A 183 3.91 -0.89 24.24
C PHE A 183 5.18 -1.70 24.03
N GLU A 184 6.14 -1.65 24.95
CA GLU A 184 7.41 -2.38 24.83
C GLU A 184 7.23 -3.89 24.62
N ASN A 185 6.09 -4.43 25.03
CA ASN A 185 5.81 -5.88 25.03
C ASN A 185 4.64 -6.28 24.11
N ILE A 186 4.16 -5.37 23.25
CA ILE A 186 3.06 -5.64 22.31
C ILE A 186 3.66 -5.94 20.93
N PRO A 187 3.39 -7.12 20.33
CA PRO A 187 3.80 -7.41 18.95
C PRO A 187 3.31 -6.33 17.99
N ILE A 188 4.13 -5.98 17.00
CA ILE A 188 3.83 -4.90 16.05
C ILE A 188 4.03 -5.36 14.61
N ALA A 189 3.02 -5.11 13.77
CA ALA A 189 3.15 -5.17 12.32
C ALA A 189 3.66 -3.81 11.79
N LEU A 190 4.66 -3.87 10.93
CA LEU A 190 5.36 -2.71 10.37
C LEU A 190 5.43 -2.85 8.85
N SER A 191 5.38 -1.74 8.13
CA SER A 191 5.86 -1.70 6.76
C SER A 191 7.28 -1.14 6.73
N MET A 192 8.03 -1.43 5.67
CA MET A 192 9.37 -0.87 5.49
C MET A 192 9.39 0.67 5.38
N ASN A 193 8.23 1.31 5.26
CA ASN A 193 8.08 2.76 5.29
C ASN A 193 7.94 3.36 6.71
N SER A 194 7.69 2.55 7.74
CA SER A 194 7.33 3.00 9.08
C SER A 194 8.43 3.83 9.73
N ASN A 195 8.07 4.72 10.67
CA ASN A 195 9.07 5.47 11.43
C ASN A 195 10.04 4.51 12.16
N LYS A 196 11.30 4.47 11.72
CA LYS A 196 12.35 3.59 12.26
C LYS A 196 12.68 3.81 13.74
N GLU A 197 12.28 4.93 14.32
CA GLU A 197 12.50 5.17 15.74
C GLU A 197 11.48 4.41 16.63
N VAL A 198 10.41 3.86 16.04
CA VAL A 198 9.39 3.08 16.76
C VAL A 198 9.96 1.76 17.26
N VAL A 199 10.75 1.05 16.45
CA VAL A 199 11.33 -0.25 16.83
C VAL A 199 12.30 -0.14 18.01
N LYS A 200 12.92 1.02 18.22
CA LYS A 200 13.80 1.27 19.38
C LYS A 200 13.04 1.32 20.72
N LYS A 201 11.72 1.41 20.68
CA LYS A 201 10.83 1.45 21.85
C LYS A 201 10.03 0.16 22.05
N ASN A 202 10.22 -0.84 21.19
CA ASN A 202 9.50 -2.10 21.23
C ASN A 202 10.50 -3.24 21.31
N HIS A 203 10.28 -4.17 22.24
CA HIS A 203 11.13 -5.35 22.43
C HIS A 203 10.35 -6.64 22.14
N ALA A 204 9.13 -6.51 21.63
CA ALA A 204 8.29 -7.63 21.24
C ALA A 204 8.63 -8.08 19.82
N ARG A 205 7.79 -8.95 19.25
CA ARG A 205 7.98 -9.44 17.89
C ARG A 205 7.56 -8.37 16.89
N HIS A 206 8.42 -8.11 15.91
CA HIS A 206 8.14 -7.25 14.77
C HIS A 206 7.79 -8.10 13.55
N PHE A 207 6.71 -7.77 12.85
CA PHE A 207 6.24 -8.44 11.64
C PHE A 207 6.26 -7.49 10.46
N TYR A 208 7.15 -7.73 9.50
CA TYR A 208 7.35 -6.83 8.37
C TYR A 208 6.53 -7.19 7.15
N GLU A 209 5.75 -6.21 6.69
CA GLU A 209 5.23 -6.06 5.33
C GLU A 209 6.33 -5.46 4.44
N ILE A 210 6.54 -6.04 3.27
CA ILE A 210 7.62 -5.65 2.35
C ILE A 210 7.00 -5.33 1.00
N ASP A 211 7.14 -4.07 0.60
CA ASP A 211 6.66 -3.55 -0.69
C ASP A 211 7.37 -4.24 -1.86
N ASP A 212 6.61 -4.64 -2.87
CA ASP A 212 7.08 -5.44 -4.01
C ASP A 212 8.13 -4.70 -4.84
N GLN A 213 8.03 -3.37 -4.93
CA GLN A 213 8.94 -2.51 -5.68
C GLN A 213 10.17 -2.11 -4.86
N SER A 214 10.25 -2.48 -3.58
CA SER A 214 11.39 -2.16 -2.75
C SER A 214 12.67 -2.89 -3.20
N TYR A 215 13.82 -2.25 -2.98
CA TYR A 215 15.11 -2.92 -3.16
C TYR A 215 15.29 -4.10 -2.19
N ILE A 216 14.62 -4.07 -1.03
CA ILE A 216 14.66 -5.15 -0.04
C ILE A 216 14.02 -6.40 -0.62
N ASN A 217 12.86 -6.26 -1.26
CA ASN A 217 12.22 -7.37 -1.96
C ASN A 217 13.16 -8.00 -3.01
N GLY A 218 13.85 -7.19 -3.81
CA GLY A 218 14.79 -7.69 -4.83
C GLY A 218 15.98 -8.48 -4.27
N ILE A 219 16.34 -8.30 -2.99
CA ILE A 219 17.33 -9.14 -2.30
C ILE A 219 16.67 -10.44 -1.82
N ILE A 220 15.48 -10.35 -1.22
CA ILE A 220 14.70 -11.49 -0.71
C ILE A 220 14.34 -12.48 -1.83
N GLU A 221 13.91 -11.99 -2.98
CA GLU A 221 13.60 -12.80 -4.17
C GLU A 221 14.83 -13.59 -4.65
N LYS A 222 16.02 -12.97 -4.68
CA LYS A 222 17.28 -13.62 -5.05
C LYS A 222 17.70 -14.71 -4.06
N MET A 223 17.24 -14.62 -2.82
CA MET A 223 17.43 -15.65 -1.79
C MET A 223 16.39 -16.78 -1.90
N GLY A 224 15.44 -16.70 -2.85
CA GLY A 224 14.36 -17.67 -3.02
C GLY A 224 13.29 -17.56 -1.95
N LYS A 225 13.23 -16.45 -1.21
CA LYS A 225 12.21 -16.18 -0.20
C LYS A 225 11.08 -15.34 -0.77
N LYS A 226 9.92 -15.43 -0.11
CA LYS A 226 8.74 -14.66 -0.46
C LYS A 226 8.66 -13.39 0.37
N SER A 227 8.10 -12.34 -0.20
CA SER A 227 7.65 -11.11 0.45
C SER A 227 6.14 -10.97 0.25
N MET A 228 5.52 -10.08 1.02
CA MET A 228 4.12 -9.75 0.87
C MET A 228 3.93 -8.26 1.13
N GLN A 229 3.26 -7.62 0.19
CA GLN A 229 2.64 -6.32 0.33
C GLN A 229 1.15 -6.52 0.59
N LEU A 230 0.61 -5.80 1.57
CA LEU A 230 -0.81 -5.88 1.90
C LEU A 230 -1.60 -4.95 0.98
N PRO A 231 -2.78 -5.39 0.51
CA PRO A 231 -3.75 -4.47 -0.09
C PRO A 231 -4.02 -3.31 0.87
N THR A 232 -3.98 -2.08 0.35
CA THR A 232 -4.20 -0.88 1.16
C THR A 232 -5.01 0.18 0.43
N GLY A 233 -5.83 0.89 1.20
CA GLY A 233 -6.55 2.10 0.80
C GLY A 233 -5.80 3.38 1.13
N GLY A 234 -4.61 3.30 1.73
CA GLY A 234 -3.79 4.45 2.11
C GLY A 234 -3.82 4.80 3.61
N SER A 235 -4.42 3.98 4.47
CA SER A 235 -4.41 4.17 5.93
C SER A 235 -3.98 2.92 6.69
N VAL A 236 -3.45 3.10 7.91
CA VAL A 236 -3.04 1.99 8.81
C VAL A 236 -4.20 1.03 9.07
N ALA A 237 -5.42 1.55 9.22
CA ALA A 237 -6.61 0.72 9.43
C ALA A 237 -6.97 -0.12 8.20
N ASN A 238 -6.69 0.36 6.99
CA ASN A 238 -6.86 -0.44 5.78
C ASN A 238 -5.87 -1.62 5.75
N ASN A 239 -4.59 -1.39 6.03
CA ASN A 239 -3.60 -2.48 6.12
C ASN A 239 -3.91 -3.45 7.27
N ALA A 240 -4.40 -2.94 8.41
CA ALA A 240 -4.78 -3.78 9.53
C ALA A 240 -5.99 -4.67 9.18
N LEU A 241 -6.99 -4.14 8.45
CA LEU A 241 -8.12 -4.92 7.97
C LEU A 241 -7.67 -6.03 7.03
N SER A 242 -6.82 -5.71 6.05
CA SER A 242 -6.31 -6.72 5.12
C SER A 242 -5.42 -7.74 5.82
N LEU A 243 -4.53 -7.32 6.73
CA LEU A 243 -3.71 -8.25 7.52
C LEU A 243 -4.57 -9.21 8.33
N LEU A 244 -5.62 -8.74 9.01
CA LEU A 244 -6.52 -9.61 9.76
C LEU A 244 -7.21 -10.63 8.86
N TYR A 245 -7.64 -10.23 7.66
CA TYR A 245 -8.20 -11.17 6.68
C TYR A 245 -7.18 -12.21 6.23
N GLU A 246 -5.95 -11.79 5.90
CA GLU A 246 -4.83 -12.66 5.49
C GLU A 246 -4.41 -13.61 6.62
N MET A 247 -4.53 -13.19 7.89
CA MET A 247 -4.34 -14.06 9.06
C MET A 247 -5.38 -15.19 9.16
N GLY A 248 -6.45 -15.09 8.36
CA GLY A 248 -7.53 -16.06 8.26
C GLY A 248 -8.77 -15.68 9.07
N PHE A 249 -8.82 -14.48 9.68
CA PHE A 249 -10.03 -14.03 10.35
C PHE A 249 -11.15 -13.78 9.33
N ARG A 250 -12.31 -14.41 9.55
CA ARG A 250 -13.50 -14.28 8.70
C ARG A 250 -14.60 -13.44 9.30
N THR A 251 -14.46 -13.08 10.58
CA THR A 251 -15.33 -12.10 11.25
C THR A 251 -14.47 -11.01 11.85
N ILE A 252 -14.63 -9.78 11.37
CA ILE A 252 -13.85 -8.63 11.81
C ILE A 252 -14.81 -7.55 12.32
N ILE A 253 -14.64 -7.12 13.56
CA ILE A 253 -15.43 -6.08 14.21
C ILE A 253 -14.62 -4.78 14.20
N LEU A 254 -15.14 -3.74 13.54
CA LEU A 254 -14.54 -2.42 13.49
C LEU A 254 -15.05 -1.56 14.64
N VAL A 255 -14.16 -0.92 15.39
CA VAL A 255 -14.53 0.07 16.42
C VAL A 255 -13.61 1.28 16.32
N GLY A 256 -14.18 2.49 16.48
CA GLY A 256 -13.43 3.73 16.32
C GLY A 256 -13.05 4.00 14.86
N GLN A 257 -13.68 3.31 13.90
CA GLN A 257 -13.45 3.50 12.47
C GLN A 257 -14.40 4.58 11.94
N ASP A 258 -14.27 5.80 12.45
CA ASP A 258 -15.25 6.87 12.18
C ASP A 258 -15.25 7.32 10.72
N LEU A 259 -14.08 7.55 10.10
CA LEU A 259 -13.95 8.03 8.71
C LEU A 259 -14.81 9.28 8.39
N ALA A 260 -15.14 10.03 9.43
CA ALA A 260 -15.91 11.26 9.45
C ALA A 260 -15.64 11.97 10.77
N TYR A 261 -16.18 13.17 10.91
CA TYR A 261 -16.04 14.01 12.09
C TYR A 261 -17.36 14.12 12.86
N PRO A 262 -17.79 13.08 13.59
CA PRO A 262 -18.99 13.16 14.41
C PRO A 262 -18.84 14.27 15.45
N GLY A 263 -19.80 15.19 15.47
CA GLY A 263 -19.74 16.36 16.36
C GLY A 263 -18.61 17.35 16.03
N GLY A 264 -17.95 17.21 14.88
CA GLY A 264 -16.87 18.08 14.42
C GLY A 264 -15.52 17.87 15.12
N VAL A 265 -15.25 16.68 15.67
CA VAL A 265 -13.99 16.35 16.37
C VAL A 265 -13.11 15.46 15.47
N GLU A 266 -11.81 15.76 15.36
CA GLU A 266 -10.89 15.04 14.46
C GLU A 266 -10.43 13.66 14.96
N HIS A 267 -10.06 13.51 16.24
CA HIS A 267 -9.51 12.28 16.83
C HIS A 267 -9.83 12.15 18.34
N THR A 268 -9.56 10.99 18.94
CA THR A 268 -9.67 10.79 20.41
C THR A 268 -8.73 11.72 21.19
N GLU A 269 -9.13 12.15 22.39
CA GLU A 269 -8.34 13.10 23.22
C GLU A 269 -6.93 12.58 23.56
N ALA A 270 -6.78 11.26 23.74
CA ALA A 270 -5.51 10.65 24.13
C ALA A 270 -4.46 10.58 22.99
N ALA A 271 -4.88 10.66 21.73
CA ALA A 271 -4.00 10.60 20.56
C ALA A 271 -3.19 11.90 20.37
N TYR A 272 -3.82 13.07 20.56
CA TYR A 272 -3.21 14.37 20.26
C TYR A 272 -3.38 15.47 21.34
N GLY A 273 -4.02 15.17 22.49
CA GLY A 273 -4.08 16.05 23.67
C GLY A 273 -5.40 16.83 23.83
N LYS A 274 -5.50 17.63 24.91
CA LYS A 274 -6.66 18.50 25.23
C LYS A 274 -6.72 19.72 24.31
N GLY A 275 -7.11 19.46 23.07
CA GLY A 275 -7.46 20.43 22.07
C GLY A 275 -8.31 19.70 21.06
N ASN A 276 -9.63 19.78 21.19
CA ASN A 276 -10.53 19.35 20.12
C ASN A 276 -10.25 20.30 18.95
N ASP A 277 -9.35 19.92 18.05
CA ASP A 277 -9.25 20.55 16.74
C ASP A 277 -10.61 20.33 16.10
N LYS A 278 -11.46 21.35 16.25
CA LYS A 278 -12.77 21.35 15.63
C LYS A 278 -12.54 21.51 14.14
N VAL A 279 -13.31 20.77 13.36
CA VAL A 279 -13.36 20.86 11.89
C VAL A 279 -13.33 22.33 11.45
N ASP A 280 -12.20 22.76 10.89
CA ASP A 280 -12.03 24.11 10.34
C ASP A 280 -12.37 24.08 8.86
N THR A 281 -13.64 24.37 8.54
CA THR A 281 -14.17 24.37 7.16
C THR A 281 -13.49 25.34 6.22
N LYS A 282 -12.62 26.25 6.71
CA LYS A 282 -11.87 27.20 5.88
C LYS A 282 -10.50 26.66 5.43
N LYS A 283 -9.99 25.60 6.05
CA LYS A 283 -8.65 25.05 5.76
C LYS A 283 -8.66 23.84 4.84
N LYS A 284 -9.77 23.11 4.77
CA LYS A 284 -9.87 21.85 4.03
C LYS A 284 -11.19 21.74 3.28
N ASN A 285 -11.18 21.00 2.17
CA ASN A 285 -12.38 20.66 1.42
C ASN A 285 -13.05 19.45 2.06
N TYR A 286 -14.09 19.70 2.85
CA TYR A 286 -14.94 18.65 3.41
C TYR A 286 -16.06 18.29 2.44
N ILE A 287 -16.48 17.03 2.51
CA ILE A 287 -17.67 16.50 1.83
C ILE A 287 -18.60 15.91 2.88
N GLU A 288 -19.88 15.75 2.52
CA GLU A 288 -20.86 15.09 3.38
C GLU A 288 -21.07 13.64 2.97
N VAL A 289 -21.17 12.75 3.95
CA VAL A 289 -21.52 11.33 3.79
C VAL A 289 -22.56 10.93 4.81
N GLU A 290 -23.31 9.86 4.55
CA GLU A 290 -24.25 9.29 5.52
C GLU A 290 -23.48 8.63 6.67
N ASP A 291 -23.92 8.83 7.91
CA ASP A 291 -23.46 8.12 9.10
C ASP A 291 -24.22 6.80 9.30
N ASN A 292 -23.80 6.01 10.28
CA ASN A 292 -24.45 4.74 10.62
C ASN A 292 -25.92 4.86 11.08
N PHE A 293 -26.41 6.06 11.40
CA PHE A 293 -27.79 6.34 11.81
C PHE A 293 -28.62 7.02 10.71
N GLY A 294 -28.06 7.24 9.52
CA GLY A 294 -28.74 7.88 8.40
C GLY A 294 -28.65 9.41 8.35
N ASN A 295 -27.86 10.04 9.23
CA ASN A 295 -27.63 11.48 9.22
C ASN A 295 -26.45 11.84 8.32
N MET A 296 -26.36 13.10 7.88
CA MET A 296 -25.19 13.58 7.14
C MET A 296 -24.09 14.04 8.11
N VAL A 297 -22.87 13.56 7.87
CA VAL A 297 -21.67 13.93 8.62
C VAL A 297 -20.56 14.39 7.67
N MET A 298 -19.74 15.32 8.16
CA MET A 298 -18.60 15.83 7.41
C MET A 298 -17.45 14.83 7.41
N THR A 299 -16.79 14.67 6.27
CA THR A 299 -15.57 13.89 6.11
C THR A 299 -14.62 14.60 5.14
N GLU A 300 -13.35 14.18 5.14
CA GLU A 300 -12.36 14.62 4.16
C GLU A 300 -12.27 13.66 2.98
N THR A 301 -11.83 14.15 1.82
CA THR A 301 -11.63 13.33 0.62
C THR A 301 -10.78 12.08 0.91
N ASN A 302 -9.68 12.21 1.66
CA ASN A 302 -8.81 11.08 1.97
C ASN A 302 -9.52 10.03 2.85
N MET A 303 -10.29 10.46 3.86
CA MET A 303 -11.08 9.53 4.69
C MET A 303 -12.16 8.81 3.88
N ASN A 304 -12.77 9.50 2.91
CA ASN A 304 -13.73 8.87 2.01
C ASN A 304 -13.06 7.89 1.03
N ILE A 305 -11.82 8.14 0.60
CA ILE A 305 -11.03 7.14 -0.16
C ILE A 305 -10.82 5.88 0.70
N TYR A 306 -10.45 6.04 1.97
CA TYR A 306 -10.28 4.90 2.90
C TYR A 306 -11.59 4.14 3.08
N ARG A 307 -12.73 4.85 3.20
CA ARG A 307 -14.07 4.29 3.34
C ARG A 307 -14.44 3.44 2.12
N LYS A 308 -14.35 4.02 0.92
CA LYS A 308 -14.64 3.32 -0.34
C LYS A 308 -13.73 2.13 -0.57
N TRP A 309 -12.46 2.24 -0.18
CA TRP A 309 -11.55 1.10 -0.25
C TRP A 309 -12.03 -0.05 0.66
N ILE A 310 -12.49 0.23 1.89
CA ILE A 310 -13.05 -0.81 2.77
C ILE A 310 -14.29 -1.43 2.14
N GLU A 311 -15.18 -0.62 1.56
CA GLU A 311 -16.40 -1.10 0.90
C GLU A 311 -16.06 -2.05 -0.26
N ASN A 312 -15.13 -1.65 -1.14
CA ASN A 312 -14.68 -2.50 -2.25
C ASN A 312 -13.92 -3.74 -1.76
N TYR A 313 -13.14 -3.61 -0.69
CA TYR A 313 -12.40 -4.74 -0.10
C TYR A 313 -13.37 -5.76 0.51
N ILE A 314 -14.40 -5.34 1.23
CA ILE A 314 -15.43 -6.25 1.76
C ILE A 314 -16.18 -6.93 0.61
N ALA A 315 -16.58 -6.15 -0.39
CA ALA A 315 -17.29 -6.68 -1.55
C ALA A 315 -16.45 -7.70 -2.34
N ALA A 316 -15.12 -7.66 -2.22
CA ALA A 316 -14.20 -8.59 -2.88
C ALA A 316 -14.16 -10.00 -2.27
N TYR A 317 -14.67 -10.19 -1.05
CA TYR A 317 -14.55 -11.44 -0.29
C TYR A 317 -15.88 -11.86 0.34
N ASP A 318 -16.57 -12.81 -0.29
CA ASP A 318 -17.84 -13.37 0.21
C ASP A 318 -17.74 -14.05 1.59
N ASP A 319 -16.54 -14.52 1.96
CA ASP A 319 -16.28 -15.17 3.24
C ASP A 319 -15.87 -14.19 4.35
N LEU A 320 -15.82 -12.88 4.05
CA LEU A 320 -15.47 -11.83 4.99
C LEU A 320 -16.71 -11.14 5.57
N ASN A 321 -17.04 -11.47 6.82
CA ASN A 321 -18.09 -10.80 7.58
C ASN A 321 -17.51 -9.62 8.38
N VAL A 322 -17.90 -8.39 8.04
CA VAL A 322 -17.43 -7.18 8.75
C VAL A 322 -18.58 -6.51 9.50
N ILE A 323 -18.36 -6.30 10.80
CA ILE A 323 -19.31 -5.64 11.69
C ILE A 323 -18.79 -4.23 11.96
N ASN A 324 -19.60 -3.21 11.67
CA ASN A 324 -19.31 -1.85 12.09
C ASN A 324 -19.89 -1.58 13.47
N ALA A 325 -19.03 -1.51 14.48
CA ALA A 325 -19.39 -1.19 15.86
C ALA A 325 -19.03 0.27 16.26
N THR A 326 -18.87 1.13 15.27
CA THR A 326 -18.51 2.55 15.43
C THR A 326 -19.76 3.43 15.50
N GLU A 327 -20.06 3.99 16.67
CA GLU A 327 -21.27 4.81 16.87
C GLU A 327 -21.06 6.29 16.48
N GLY A 328 -21.61 6.67 15.33
CA GLY A 328 -21.58 8.02 14.77
C GLY A 328 -20.56 8.23 13.64
N GLY A 329 -19.83 7.18 13.27
CA GLY A 329 -18.96 7.17 12.10
C GLY A 329 -19.75 7.13 10.79
N ALA A 330 -19.04 7.40 9.68
CA ALA A 330 -19.55 7.22 8.34
C ALA A 330 -20.04 5.78 8.13
N LYS A 331 -21.13 5.65 7.40
CA LYS A 331 -21.66 4.36 6.96
C LYS A 331 -20.68 3.71 5.99
N ILE A 332 -20.38 2.44 6.24
CA ILE A 332 -19.50 1.62 5.40
C ILE A 332 -20.37 0.55 4.76
N ALA A 333 -20.61 0.64 3.45
CA ALA A 333 -21.33 -0.36 2.70
C ALA A 333 -20.67 -1.75 2.83
N GLY A 334 -21.49 -2.81 2.84
CA GLY A 334 -21.04 -4.18 3.08
C GLY A 334 -20.90 -4.58 4.56
N THR A 335 -21.09 -3.65 5.50
CA THR A 335 -21.02 -3.94 6.95
C THR A 335 -22.39 -4.08 7.62
N GLU A 336 -22.47 -4.91 8.67
CA GLU A 336 -23.59 -4.89 9.63
C GLU A 336 -23.32 -3.83 10.72
N PHE A 337 -24.21 -2.85 10.90
CA PHE A 337 -24.10 -1.87 11.99
C PHE A 337 -24.82 -2.35 13.26
N ILE A 338 -24.06 -2.59 14.34
CA ILE A 338 -24.55 -2.93 15.69
C ILE A 338 -23.62 -2.36 16.76
N THR A 339 -24.06 -2.23 18.02
CA THR A 339 -23.19 -1.72 19.08
C THR A 339 -22.04 -2.68 19.41
N LEU A 340 -20.93 -2.17 19.95
CA LEU A 340 -19.78 -3.00 20.31
C LEU A 340 -20.16 -4.08 21.33
N SER A 341 -20.91 -3.72 22.37
CA SER A 341 -21.44 -4.69 23.34
C SER A 341 -22.23 -5.82 22.68
N GLU A 342 -23.06 -5.52 21.68
CA GLU A 342 -23.83 -6.52 20.95
C GLU A 342 -22.95 -7.39 20.06
N ALA A 343 -21.99 -6.80 19.35
CA ALA A 343 -21.03 -7.53 18.52
C ALA A 343 -20.20 -8.52 19.36
N ILE A 344 -19.66 -8.07 20.50
CA ILE A 344 -18.93 -8.92 21.44
C ILE A 344 -19.84 -10.05 21.95
N ARG A 345 -21.10 -9.72 22.31
CA ARG A 345 -22.06 -10.73 22.75
C ARG A 345 -22.34 -11.76 21.67
N ARG A 346 -22.43 -11.40 20.39
CA ARG A 346 -22.73 -12.32 19.30
C ARG A 346 -21.54 -13.19 18.89
N TYR A 347 -20.36 -12.60 18.74
CA TYR A 347 -19.25 -13.24 18.04
C TYR A 347 -18.13 -13.74 18.98
N CYS A 348 -17.89 -13.09 20.13
CA CYS A 348 -16.80 -13.44 21.05
C CYS A 348 -17.22 -14.59 22.00
N LYS A 349 -17.40 -15.80 21.45
CA LYS A 349 -18.01 -16.94 22.15
C LYS A 349 -17.03 -17.98 22.69
N LYS A 350 -15.86 -18.11 22.07
CA LYS A 350 -14.86 -19.12 22.41
C LYS A 350 -13.68 -18.46 23.12
N ASP A 351 -13.06 -19.19 24.03
CA ASP A 351 -11.82 -18.74 24.65
C ASP A 351 -10.67 -18.85 23.64
N PHE A 352 -9.72 -17.94 23.76
CA PHE A 352 -8.68 -17.66 22.80
C PHE A 352 -7.40 -17.28 23.54
N ASP A 353 -6.28 -17.92 23.16
CA ASP A 353 -4.95 -17.64 23.69
C ASP A 353 -4.03 -17.16 22.57
N THR A 354 -3.84 -15.85 22.50
CA THR A 354 -3.01 -15.20 21.50
C THR A 354 -1.56 -15.65 21.52
N LYS A 355 -1.03 -15.94 22.72
CA LYS A 355 0.41 -16.13 22.90
C LYS A 355 0.92 -17.32 22.11
N LYS A 356 0.08 -18.34 21.91
CA LYS A 356 0.44 -19.54 21.15
C LYS A 356 0.60 -19.30 19.66
N ILE A 357 0.03 -18.23 19.12
CA ILE A 357 -0.07 -18.01 17.67
C ILE A 357 1.03 -17.08 17.19
N LEU A 358 1.44 -16.14 18.04
CA LEU A 358 2.50 -15.19 17.72
C LEU A 358 3.89 -15.71 18.11
N ASP A 359 3.98 -16.89 18.73
CA ASP A 359 5.26 -17.53 19.07
C ASP A 359 5.86 -18.28 17.86
N ILE A 360 6.38 -17.50 16.90
CA ILE A 360 6.89 -18.00 15.62
C ILE A 360 8.40 -17.72 15.51
N GLU A 361 9.20 -18.66 15.01
CA GLU A 361 10.62 -18.42 14.76
C GLU A 361 10.88 -17.27 13.76
N GLN A 362 12.03 -16.62 13.87
CA GLN A 362 12.44 -15.53 12.98
C GLN A 362 12.38 -15.97 11.51
N TYR A 363 12.03 -15.06 10.61
CA TYR A 363 11.78 -15.41 9.20
C TYR A 363 13.05 -15.79 8.44
N PHE A 364 14.16 -15.11 8.77
CA PHE A 364 15.48 -15.38 8.19
C PHE A 364 16.33 -16.21 9.15
N THR A 365 16.96 -17.25 8.62
CA THR A 365 18.01 -18.02 9.29
C THR A 365 19.30 -17.19 9.40
N GLU A 366 20.23 -17.62 10.23
CA GLU A 366 21.53 -16.95 10.38
C GLU A 366 22.31 -16.86 9.05
N GLU A 367 22.30 -17.93 8.25
CA GLU A 367 22.98 -17.95 6.94
C GLU A 367 22.32 -17.00 5.94
N GLU A 368 20.99 -16.93 5.93
CA GLU A 368 20.25 -15.98 5.10
C GLU A 368 20.52 -14.52 5.50
N ARG A 369 20.65 -14.24 6.80
CA ARG A 369 21.08 -12.90 7.27
C ARG A 369 22.45 -12.55 6.75
N LYS A 370 23.41 -13.48 6.82
CA LYS A 370 24.77 -13.29 6.27
C LYS A 370 24.72 -13.02 4.76
N GLN A 371 23.86 -13.73 4.02
CA GLN A 371 23.67 -13.51 2.60
C GLN A 371 23.08 -12.12 2.31
N PHE A 372 22.03 -11.71 3.03
CA PHE A 372 21.44 -10.38 2.91
C PHE A 372 22.48 -9.28 3.17
N ILE A 373 23.24 -9.40 4.26
CA ILE A 373 24.33 -8.47 4.63
C ILE A 373 25.40 -8.42 3.54
N SER A 374 25.77 -9.57 2.95
CA SER A 374 26.72 -9.62 1.84
C SER A 374 26.22 -8.84 0.62
N GLU A 375 24.93 -8.96 0.28
CA GLU A 375 24.34 -8.24 -0.84
C GLU A 375 24.29 -6.73 -0.61
N ILE A 376 24.02 -6.28 0.62
CA ILE A 376 24.09 -4.88 1.02
C ILE A 376 25.53 -4.35 0.95
N ARG A 377 26.52 -5.13 1.41
CA ARG A 377 27.95 -4.71 1.38
C ARG A 377 28.50 -4.54 -0.04
N LYS A 378 27.97 -5.26 -1.03
CA LYS A 378 28.31 -5.10 -2.46
C LYS A 378 27.59 -3.92 -3.13
N MET A 379 26.67 -3.25 -2.43
CA MET A 379 25.86 -2.18 -3.03
C MET A 379 26.69 -1.00 -3.56
N PRO A 380 27.77 -0.53 -2.89
CA PRO A 380 28.61 0.55 -3.43
C PRO A 380 29.18 0.22 -4.83
N GLU A 381 29.67 -1.00 -5.03
CA GLU A 381 30.20 -1.47 -6.32
C GLU A 381 29.09 -1.50 -7.38
N LYS A 382 27.91 -2.04 -7.03
CA LYS A 382 26.75 -2.06 -7.92
C LYS A 382 26.29 -0.67 -8.32
N ILE A 383 26.38 0.32 -7.43
CA ILE A 383 26.05 1.72 -7.73
C ILE A 383 27.03 2.31 -8.76
N ASP A 384 28.31 1.97 -8.67
CA ASP A 384 29.31 2.38 -9.66
C ASP A 384 29.06 1.76 -11.04
N GLU A 385 28.76 0.47 -11.08
CA GLU A 385 28.37 -0.25 -12.30
C GLU A 385 27.11 0.34 -12.93
N PHE A 386 26.08 0.61 -12.11
CA PHE A 386 24.86 1.26 -12.56
C PHE A 386 25.14 2.64 -13.15
N GLY A 387 25.99 3.45 -12.51
CA GLY A 387 26.40 4.74 -13.07
C GLY A 387 27.13 4.64 -14.41
N GLN A 388 27.91 3.58 -14.64
CA GLN A 388 28.52 3.32 -15.94
C GLN A 388 27.47 2.94 -16.99
N LEU A 389 26.52 2.08 -16.63
CA LEU A 389 25.40 1.67 -17.49
C LEU A 389 24.61 2.89 -17.98
N ILE A 390 24.27 3.82 -17.08
CA ILE A 390 23.58 5.08 -17.41
C ILE A 390 24.40 5.94 -18.38
N ARG A 391 25.70 6.13 -18.12
CA ARG A 391 26.60 6.93 -18.98
C ARG A 391 26.71 6.35 -20.40
N GLU A 392 26.82 5.03 -20.53
CA GLU A 392 26.87 4.40 -21.86
C GLU A 392 25.53 4.50 -22.59
N ASN A 393 24.41 4.27 -21.90
CA ASN A 393 23.09 4.42 -22.51
C ASN A 393 22.84 5.86 -23.00
N GLN A 394 23.26 6.88 -22.25
CA GLN A 394 23.15 8.27 -22.69
C GLN A 394 23.87 8.55 -24.01
N LYS A 395 25.04 7.94 -24.25
CA LYS A 395 25.76 8.09 -25.52
C LYS A 395 24.95 7.52 -26.68
N LEU A 396 24.23 6.42 -26.46
CA LEU A 396 23.36 5.81 -27.47
C LEU A 396 22.18 6.72 -27.81
N TYR A 397 21.48 7.26 -26.81
CA TYR A 397 20.40 8.24 -27.04
C TYR A 397 20.89 9.49 -27.81
N LYS A 398 22.07 10.05 -27.47
CA LYS A 398 22.68 11.16 -28.22
C LYS A 398 22.98 10.78 -29.68
N LYS A 399 23.44 9.54 -29.91
CA LYS A 399 23.67 9.00 -31.25
C LYS A 399 22.36 8.86 -32.03
N VAL A 400 21.28 8.38 -31.40
CA VAL A 400 19.93 8.31 -31.99
C VAL A 400 19.45 9.71 -32.39
N GLY A 401 19.54 10.70 -31.50
CA GLY A 401 19.17 12.09 -31.83
C GLY A 401 19.97 12.66 -33.00
N SER A 402 21.28 12.41 -33.06
CA SER A 402 22.12 12.84 -34.19
C SER A 402 21.74 12.18 -35.52
N LEU A 403 21.38 10.89 -35.49
CA LEU A 403 20.93 10.17 -36.69
C LEU A 403 19.57 10.68 -37.16
N ASN A 404 18.65 10.94 -36.23
CA ASN A 404 17.33 11.50 -36.51
C ASN A 404 17.43 12.87 -37.19
N GLY A 405 18.24 13.79 -36.63
CA GLY A 405 18.49 15.12 -37.20
C GLY A 405 19.17 15.11 -38.58
N LYS A 406 19.82 14.00 -38.96
CA LYS A 406 20.40 13.78 -40.29
C LYS A 406 19.44 13.06 -41.26
N GLY A 407 18.20 12.82 -40.87
CA GLY A 407 17.22 12.08 -41.67
C GLY A 407 17.53 10.59 -41.84
N LYS A 408 18.39 10.00 -40.98
CA LYS A 408 18.85 8.60 -41.08
C LYS A 408 18.00 7.62 -40.25
N VAL A 409 16.71 7.88 -40.11
CA VAL A 409 15.78 7.13 -39.24
C VAL A 409 15.67 5.66 -39.66
N ASN A 410 15.74 5.36 -40.96
CA ASN A 410 15.67 3.97 -41.46
C ASN A 410 17.05 3.32 -41.64
N SER A 411 18.12 3.89 -41.09
CA SER A 411 19.47 3.34 -41.25
C SER A 411 19.73 2.14 -40.35
N LEU A 412 20.60 1.22 -40.79
CA LEU A 412 21.06 0.10 -39.97
C LEU A 412 21.69 0.56 -38.65
N GLN A 413 22.37 1.72 -38.67
CA GLN A 413 22.97 2.33 -37.48
C GLN A 413 21.93 2.78 -36.46
N MET A 414 20.79 3.30 -36.91
CA MET A 414 19.66 3.69 -36.08
C MET A 414 19.05 2.45 -35.41
N LYS A 415 18.70 1.43 -36.21
CA LYS A 415 18.15 0.17 -35.69
C LYS A 415 19.07 -0.48 -34.66
N LYS A 416 20.38 -0.53 -34.93
CA LYS A 416 21.37 -1.06 -33.98
C LYS A 416 21.41 -0.26 -32.67
N ALA A 417 21.43 1.07 -32.76
CA ALA A 417 21.44 1.93 -31.57
C ALA A 417 20.16 1.80 -30.73
N MET A 418 18.98 1.71 -31.36
CA MET A 418 17.72 1.50 -30.65
C MET A 418 17.66 0.13 -29.96
N ASN A 419 18.13 -0.93 -30.63
CA ASN A 419 18.21 -2.25 -30.01
C ASN A 419 19.17 -2.26 -28.81
N GLU A 420 20.33 -1.61 -28.94
CA GLU A 420 21.25 -1.47 -27.81
C GLU A 420 20.60 -0.68 -26.66
N ILE A 421 19.89 0.42 -26.94
CA ILE A 421 19.14 1.16 -25.90
C ILE A 421 18.13 0.25 -25.19
N ALA A 422 17.36 -0.55 -25.93
CA ALA A 422 16.40 -1.49 -25.33
C ALA A 422 17.10 -2.46 -24.35
N THR A 423 18.23 -3.06 -24.76
CA THR A 423 19.03 -3.92 -23.88
C THR A 423 19.59 -3.20 -22.65
N TYR A 424 19.97 -1.92 -22.78
CA TYR A 424 20.42 -1.13 -21.63
C TYR A 424 19.26 -0.76 -20.70
N ASN A 425 18.08 -0.43 -21.23
CA ASN A 425 16.89 -0.11 -20.44
C ASN A 425 16.45 -1.33 -19.62
N GLU A 426 16.42 -2.53 -20.21
CA GLU A 426 16.12 -3.80 -19.51
C GLU A 426 17.10 -4.03 -18.33
N LYS A 427 18.41 -3.84 -18.56
CA LYS A 427 19.41 -3.93 -17.48
C LYS A 427 19.26 -2.87 -16.40
N ILE A 428 18.79 -1.68 -16.75
CA ILE A 428 18.51 -0.62 -15.78
C ILE A 428 17.30 -1.04 -14.94
N GLU A 429 16.23 -1.50 -15.58
CA GLU A 429 14.99 -1.92 -14.93
C GLU A 429 15.23 -3.05 -13.92
N ASP A 430 15.96 -4.09 -14.32
CA ASP A 430 16.32 -5.26 -13.49
C ASP A 430 17.31 -4.95 -12.35
N SER A 431 17.93 -3.76 -12.37
CA SER A 431 18.95 -3.41 -11.38
C SER A 431 18.34 -3.17 -10.00
N LEU A 432 18.94 -3.79 -8.99
CA LEU A 432 18.61 -3.50 -7.59
C LEU A 432 18.85 -2.03 -7.24
N VAL A 433 19.87 -1.42 -7.85
CA VAL A 433 20.19 -0.01 -7.67
C VAL A 433 19.09 0.86 -8.24
N ASN A 434 18.45 0.47 -9.35
CA ASN A 434 17.31 1.20 -9.92
C ASN A 434 16.20 1.35 -8.88
N ARG A 435 15.78 0.26 -8.23
CA ARG A 435 14.79 0.28 -7.14
C ARG A 435 15.18 1.24 -6.00
N MET A 436 16.48 1.47 -5.77
CA MET A 436 16.95 2.45 -4.79
C MET A 436 16.94 3.88 -5.33
N VAL A 437 17.36 4.14 -6.56
CA VAL A 437 17.39 5.51 -7.09
C VAL A 437 16.00 6.07 -7.39
N GLN A 438 14.98 5.22 -7.56
CA GLN A 438 13.60 5.63 -7.86
C GLN A 438 13.07 6.72 -6.90
N ALA A 439 13.28 6.55 -5.59
CA ALA A 439 12.81 7.52 -4.60
C ALA A 439 13.33 8.96 -4.84
N TYR A 440 14.55 9.10 -5.36
CA TYR A 440 15.17 10.41 -5.64
C TYR A 440 14.74 11.01 -6.98
N ILE A 441 14.29 10.19 -7.93
CA ILE A 441 13.88 10.64 -9.26
C ILE A 441 12.36 10.68 -9.46
N THR A 442 11.58 10.28 -8.45
CA THR A 442 10.11 10.17 -8.45
C THR A 442 9.39 11.29 -9.20
N THR A 443 9.76 12.56 -8.96
CA THR A 443 9.12 13.71 -9.64
C THR A 443 9.37 13.67 -11.15
N THR A 444 10.62 13.49 -11.56
CA THR A 444 11.01 13.41 -12.97
C THR A 444 10.36 12.21 -13.65
N ASP A 445 10.31 11.07 -12.96
CA ASP A 445 9.69 9.85 -13.46
C ASP A 445 8.19 10.06 -13.75
N TYR A 446 7.44 10.59 -12.77
CA TYR A 446 6.03 10.92 -12.97
C TYR A 446 5.78 12.01 -14.01
N GLU A 447 6.69 12.98 -14.19
CA GLU A 447 6.59 13.95 -15.29
C GLU A 447 6.71 13.27 -16.65
N ILE A 448 7.67 12.36 -16.81
CA ILE A 448 7.89 11.62 -18.07
C ILE A 448 6.69 10.71 -18.36
N LEU A 449 6.21 9.97 -17.36
CA LEU A 449 4.99 9.16 -17.50
C LEU A 449 3.79 10.03 -17.89
N GLY A 450 3.62 11.18 -17.25
CA GLY A 450 2.54 12.13 -17.58
C GLY A 450 2.65 12.76 -18.97
N GLU A 451 3.84 12.87 -19.54
CA GLU A 451 4.05 13.29 -20.93
C GLU A 451 3.72 12.16 -21.91
N ALA A 452 4.08 10.91 -21.59
CA ALA A 452 3.74 9.74 -22.41
C ALA A 452 2.22 9.57 -22.56
N LEU A 453 1.44 9.93 -21.53
CA LEU A 453 -0.03 9.95 -21.58
C LEU A 453 -0.62 10.95 -22.59
N LYS A 454 0.16 11.93 -23.07
CA LYS A 454 -0.29 12.96 -24.03
C LYS A 454 -0.07 12.56 -25.50
N TYR A 455 0.28 11.31 -25.75
CA TYR A 455 0.54 10.78 -27.09
C TYR A 455 -0.61 11.08 -28.06
N LYS A 456 -0.27 11.46 -29.30
CA LYS A 456 -1.22 11.66 -30.40
C LYS A 456 -0.84 10.76 -31.57
N GLU A 457 -1.81 9.99 -32.07
CA GLU A 457 -1.59 9.02 -33.18
C GLU A 457 -1.07 9.65 -34.48
N ASN A 458 -1.27 10.96 -34.70
CA ASN A 458 -0.94 11.66 -35.94
C ASN A 458 0.45 12.32 -35.94
N GLU A 459 1.36 11.95 -35.03
CA GLU A 459 2.67 12.58 -34.93
C GLU A 459 3.70 12.01 -35.92
N SER A 460 4.48 12.89 -36.54
CA SER A 460 5.54 12.48 -37.48
C SER A 460 6.59 11.61 -36.79
N VAL A 461 7.12 10.61 -37.49
CA VAL A 461 8.21 9.74 -36.99
C VAL A 461 9.41 10.54 -36.48
N LEU A 462 9.76 11.65 -37.14
CA LEU A 462 10.83 12.55 -36.72
C LEU A 462 10.57 13.08 -35.30
N LYS A 463 9.34 13.52 -35.02
CA LYS A 463 8.93 14.03 -33.72
C LYS A 463 8.95 12.92 -32.67
N LEU A 464 8.35 11.77 -32.97
CA LEU A 464 8.32 10.62 -32.05
C LEU A 464 9.72 10.20 -31.59
N VAL A 465 10.68 10.18 -32.52
CA VAL A 465 12.08 9.86 -32.18
C VAL A 465 12.73 10.96 -31.35
N ASN A 466 12.41 12.24 -31.59
CA ASN A 466 12.93 13.35 -30.77
C ASN A 466 12.37 13.27 -29.35
N ASP A 467 11.06 13.06 -29.21
CA ASP A 467 10.40 12.95 -27.90
C ASP A 467 10.97 11.74 -27.12
N PHE A 468 11.16 10.60 -27.79
CA PHE A 468 11.86 9.43 -27.21
C PHE A 468 13.28 9.78 -26.72
N VAL A 469 14.06 10.53 -27.51
CA VAL A 469 15.41 10.93 -27.14
C VAL A 469 15.41 11.91 -25.97
N GLU A 470 14.50 12.89 -25.99
CA GLU A 470 14.38 13.90 -24.95
C GLU A 470 13.99 13.27 -23.62
N GLN A 471 12.92 12.46 -23.61
CA GLN A 471 12.45 11.76 -22.41
C GLN A 471 13.52 10.79 -21.87
N GLY A 472 14.14 10.00 -22.75
CA GLY A 472 15.23 9.10 -22.35
C GLY A 472 16.43 9.83 -21.78
N GLN A 473 16.85 10.96 -22.36
CA GLN A 473 17.93 11.79 -21.80
C GLN A 473 17.51 12.41 -20.45
N LYS A 474 16.28 12.91 -20.33
CA LYS A 474 15.74 13.49 -19.09
C LYS A 474 15.80 12.48 -17.94
N LEU A 475 15.33 11.25 -18.18
CA LEU A 475 15.38 10.15 -17.20
C LEU A 475 16.82 9.79 -16.83
N LEU A 476 17.69 9.58 -17.82
CA LEU A 476 19.09 9.21 -17.58
C LEU A 476 19.88 10.31 -16.85
N ASN A 477 19.57 11.59 -17.08
CA ASN A 477 20.14 12.70 -16.31
C ASN A 477 19.65 12.66 -14.86
N ALA A 478 18.36 12.42 -14.62
CA ALA A 478 17.83 12.28 -13.27
C ALA A 478 18.52 11.15 -12.50
N TYR A 479 18.79 10.00 -13.14
CA TYR A 479 19.60 8.94 -12.53
C TYR A 479 21.03 9.40 -12.19
N GLN A 480 21.69 10.16 -13.07
CA GLN A 480 23.03 10.68 -12.79
C GLN A 480 23.07 11.64 -11.61
N ASP A 481 22.05 12.47 -11.47
CA ASP A 481 21.92 13.42 -10.36
C ASP A 481 21.58 12.69 -9.04
N ALA A 482 20.82 11.59 -9.12
CA ALA A 482 20.45 10.78 -7.96
C ALA A 482 21.59 9.89 -7.42
N ILE A 483 22.47 9.37 -8.27
CA ILE A 483 23.56 8.46 -7.85
C ILE A 483 24.45 9.06 -6.74
N PRO A 484 24.95 10.31 -6.83
CA PRO A 484 25.71 10.94 -5.76
C PRO A 484 24.94 11.04 -4.44
N GLN A 485 23.63 11.31 -4.51
CA GLN A 485 22.77 11.38 -3.32
C GLN A 485 22.61 10.00 -2.68
N LEU A 486 22.35 8.96 -3.47
CA LEU A 486 22.32 7.58 -2.96
C LEU A 486 23.66 7.18 -2.32
N LYS A 487 24.80 7.52 -2.95
CA LYS A 487 26.13 7.27 -2.36
C LYS A 487 26.35 7.98 -1.03
N LYS A 488 25.80 9.18 -0.86
CA LYS A 488 25.87 9.92 0.41
C LYS A 488 25.07 9.23 1.52
N ASP A 489 24.00 8.53 1.15
CA ASP A 489 23.13 7.81 2.08
C ASP A 489 23.64 6.37 2.36
N MET A 490 24.55 5.83 1.53
CA MET A 490 25.14 4.49 1.74
C MET A 490 25.72 4.24 3.14
N PRO A 491 26.41 5.18 3.81
CA PRO A 491 26.86 4.97 5.18
C PRO A 491 25.72 4.65 6.15
N LEU A 492 24.54 5.28 5.97
CA LEU A 492 23.34 4.99 6.80
C LEU A 492 22.88 3.55 6.62
N ILE A 493 23.05 3.00 5.42
CA ILE A 493 22.68 1.62 5.10
C ILE A 493 23.70 0.66 5.72
N LEU A 494 24.99 1.00 5.63
CA LEU A 494 26.09 0.10 6.02
C LEU A 494 26.37 0.10 7.52
N GLU A 495 26.14 1.21 8.22
CA GLU A 495 26.36 1.35 9.67
C GLU A 495 25.59 0.29 10.46
N ASP A 496 24.33 0.06 10.11
CA ASP A 496 23.48 -0.94 10.75
C ASP A 496 23.95 -2.39 10.51
N PHE A 497 24.85 -2.63 9.55
CA PHE A 497 25.42 -3.96 9.22
C PHE A 497 26.94 -4.06 9.43
N SER A 498 27.54 -3.06 10.09
CA SER A 498 28.99 -3.00 10.35
C SER A 498 29.46 -3.83 11.54
#